data_AF-A0A1Y2E0R7-F1
#
_entry.id   AF-A0A1Y2E0R7-F1
#
_cell.length_a   1.000
_cell.length_b   1.000
_cell.length_c   1.000
_cell.angle_alpha   90.00
_cell.angle_beta   90.00
_cell.angle_gamma   90.00
#
_symmetry.space_group_name_H-M   'P 1'
#
loop_
_entity.id
_entity.type
_entity.pdbx_description
1 polymer ?
#
loop_
_entity_poly.entity_id
_entity_poly.type
_entity_poly.pdbx_seq_one_letter_code
_entity_poly.pdbx_strand_id
1 'polypeptide(L)'
;SESGLHICLASGCDSKPFKRKADLQRHYRHRHCQDSHKKAYYCDYPKCQRRSEPFHRLDHCRDHYREFHSEDLVRKNGKEGSDWFANRYFSRRWWRCTKCLQRNMTSDGWTCGTPGCQSHCDTRRRELRGYK
;
A
#
# COMPACT_ATOMS: atom_id res chain seq x y z
N SER A 1 8.80 27.88 -17.96
CA SER A 1 7.79 27.49 -18.96
C SER A 1 7.08 26.24 -18.44
N GLU A 2 5.77 26.14 -18.17
CA GLU A 2 4.59 26.95 -18.43
C GLU A 2 3.78 27.06 -17.12
N SER A 3 3.49 28.27 -16.67
CA SER A 3 2.63 28.56 -15.51
C SER A 3 1.18 28.73 -15.99
N GLY A 4 0.60 27.66 -16.53
CA GLY A 4 -0.82 27.57 -16.88
C GLY A 4 -1.58 26.72 -15.86
N LEU A 5 -2.81 27.09 -15.53
CA LEU A 5 -3.70 26.22 -14.76
C LEU A 5 -4.07 24.98 -15.59
N HIS A 6 -4.14 23.81 -14.95
CA HIS A 6 -4.48 22.55 -15.59
C HIS A 6 -5.97 22.23 -15.38
N ILE A 7 -6.75 22.13 -16.45
CA ILE A 7 -8.22 22.00 -16.39
C ILE A 7 -8.63 20.58 -16.78
N CYS A 8 -9.70 20.06 -16.16
CA CYS A 8 -10.31 18.80 -16.61
C CYS A 8 -11.18 19.04 -17.85
N LEU A 9 -11.02 18.20 -18.87
CA LEU A 9 -11.76 18.25 -20.13
C LEU A 9 -12.84 17.16 -20.22
N ALA A 10 -13.08 16.41 -19.14
CA ALA A 10 -14.13 15.39 -19.13
C ALA A 10 -15.51 16.06 -19.19
N SER A 11 -16.38 15.55 -20.05
CA SER A 11 -17.74 16.08 -20.24
C SER A 11 -18.51 16.14 -18.91
N GLY A 12 -19.06 17.31 -18.60
CA GLY A 12 -19.84 17.54 -17.36
C GLY A 12 -19.02 17.58 -16.07
N CYS A 13 -17.68 17.60 -16.13
CA CYS A 13 -16.85 17.72 -14.93
C CYS A 13 -16.79 19.18 -14.45
N ASP A 14 -17.16 19.41 -13.20
CA ASP A 14 -17.24 20.72 -12.55
C ASP A 14 -15.99 21.08 -11.72
N SER A 15 -14.89 20.32 -11.89
CA SER A 15 -13.68 20.52 -11.10
C SER A 15 -13.03 21.87 -11.39
N LYS A 16 -12.65 22.58 -10.32
CA LYS A 16 -11.84 23.81 -10.44
C LYS A 16 -10.48 23.52 -11.07
N PRO A 17 -9.86 24.48 -11.78
CA PRO A 17 -8.52 24.31 -12.34
C PRO A 17 -7.45 23.97 -11.30
N PHE A 18 -6.53 23.09 -11.66
CA PHE A 18 -5.47 22.59 -10.79
C PHE A 18 -4.17 23.36 -11.02
N LYS A 19 -3.46 23.68 -9.92
CA LYS A 19 -2.15 24.36 -10.00
C LYS A 19 -1.03 23.47 -10.56
N ARG A 20 -1.18 22.14 -10.54
CA ARG A 20 -0.14 21.18 -10.97
C ARG A 20 -0.73 20.07 -11.81
N LYS A 21 -0.01 19.68 -12.87
CA LYS A 21 -0.37 18.54 -13.75
C LYS A 21 -0.58 17.24 -12.97
N ALA A 22 0.21 16.99 -11.93
CA ALA A 22 0.09 15.81 -11.08
C ALA A 22 -1.26 15.73 -10.33
N ASP A 23 -1.83 16.88 -9.95
CA ASP A 23 -3.13 16.94 -9.29
C ASP A 23 -4.26 16.69 -10.30
N LEU A 24 -4.16 17.24 -11.53
CA LEU A 24 -5.10 16.93 -12.62
C LEU A 24 -5.07 15.43 -13.01
N GLN A 25 -3.88 14.85 -13.14
CA GLN A 25 -3.72 13.41 -13.41
C GLN A 25 -4.32 12.55 -12.29
N ARG A 26 -4.15 12.96 -11.03
CA ARG A 26 -4.81 12.30 -9.89
C ARG A 26 -6.33 12.40 -10.02
N HIS A 27 -6.86 13.58 -10.34
CA HIS A 27 -8.30 13.80 -10.54
C HIS A 27 -8.89 12.84 -11.59
N TYR A 28 -8.30 12.77 -12.79
CA TYR A 28 -8.75 11.86 -13.85
C TYR A 28 -8.77 10.39 -13.39
N ARG A 29 -7.70 9.92 -12.75
CA ARG A 29 -7.63 8.53 -12.25
C ARG A 29 -8.71 8.18 -11.23
N HIS A 30 -9.19 9.15 -10.45
CA HIS A 30 -10.19 8.89 -9.42
C HIS A 30 -11.62 9.18 -9.87
N ARG A 31 -11.85 10.23 -10.66
CA ARG A 31 -13.18 10.72 -11.05
C ARG A 31 -13.66 10.22 -12.40
N HIS A 32 -12.74 9.90 -13.31
CA HIS A 32 -13.07 9.58 -14.71
C HIS A 32 -12.54 8.21 -15.17
N CYS A 33 -11.82 7.50 -14.31
CA CYS A 33 -11.49 6.10 -14.56
C CYS A 33 -12.68 5.24 -14.16
N GLN A 34 -13.13 4.37 -15.07
CA GLN A 34 -14.16 3.37 -14.77
C GLN A 34 -13.71 2.52 -13.57
N ASP A 35 -14.65 2.13 -12.71
CA ASP A 35 -14.33 1.37 -11.49
C ASP A 35 -13.63 0.02 -11.80
N SER A 36 -13.94 -0.59 -12.94
CA SER A 36 -13.26 -1.80 -13.46
C SER A 36 -11.77 -1.59 -13.75
N HIS A 37 -11.34 -0.35 -13.99
CA HIS A 37 -9.94 0.00 -14.24
C HIS A 37 -9.23 0.51 -12.96
N LYS A 38 -9.96 0.71 -11.86
CA LYS A 38 -9.36 1.11 -10.59
C LYS A 38 -8.69 -0.12 -9.97
N LYS A 39 -7.40 0.03 -9.65
CA LYS A 39 -6.64 -1.03 -8.97
C LYS A 39 -7.33 -1.41 -7.65
N ALA A 40 -7.71 -2.67 -7.56
CA ALA A 40 -8.29 -3.27 -6.36
C ALA A 40 -7.19 -3.94 -5.52
N TYR A 41 -7.30 -3.81 -4.20
CA TYR A 41 -6.40 -4.42 -3.22
C TYR A 41 -7.25 -5.29 -2.30
N TYR A 42 -7.18 -6.59 -2.50
CA TYR A 42 -7.90 -7.57 -1.69
C TYR A 42 -7.10 -7.95 -0.45
N CYS A 43 -7.80 -8.18 0.66
CA CYS A 43 -7.20 -8.83 1.81
C CYS A 43 -6.98 -10.32 1.51
N ASP A 44 -5.79 -10.84 1.79
CA ASP A 44 -5.42 -12.24 1.55
C ASP A 44 -5.64 -13.15 2.77
N TYR A 45 -6.27 -12.66 3.85
CA TYR A 45 -6.67 -13.50 4.99
C TYR A 45 -7.94 -14.28 4.64
N PRO A 46 -7.94 -15.62 4.76
CA PRO A 46 -9.05 -16.45 4.29
C PRO A 46 -10.42 -16.11 4.88
N LYS A 47 -10.47 -15.67 6.14
CA LYS A 47 -11.70 -15.35 6.89
C LYS A 47 -12.04 -13.86 6.93
N CYS A 48 -11.31 -13.01 6.19
CA CYS A 48 -11.56 -11.57 6.20
C CYS A 48 -12.63 -11.19 5.17
N GLN A 49 -13.64 -10.41 5.55
CA GLN A 49 -14.64 -9.89 4.60
C GLN A 49 -14.01 -9.08 3.46
N ARG A 50 -12.90 -8.39 3.74
CA ARG A 50 -12.14 -7.62 2.73
C ARG A 50 -11.44 -8.50 1.69
N ARG A 51 -11.57 -9.83 1.79
CA ARG A 51 -11.17 -10.79 0.74
C ARG A 51 -12.10 -10.75 -0.46
N SER A 52 -13.39 -10.47 -0.26
CA SER A 52 -14.36 -10.27 -1.35
C SER A 52 -14.67 -8.79 -1.62
N GLU A 53 -14.42 -7.92 -0.64
CA GLU A 53 -14.63 -6.47 -0.77
C GLU A 53 -13.30 -5.69 -0.76
N PRO A 54 -12.74 -5.34 -1.93
CA PRO A 54 -11.40 -4.78 -2.01
C PRO A 54 -11.35 -3.33 -1.50
N PHE A 55 -10.13 -2.90 -1.19
CA PHE A 55 -9.81 -1.49 -1.10
C PHE A 55 -9.44 -0.95 -2.48
N HIS A 56 -9.79 0.30 -2.78
CA HIS A 56 -9.31 1.01 -3.98
C HIS A 56 -8.13 1.96 -3.67
N ARG A 57 -7.62 1.87 -2.44
CA ARG A 57 -6.57 2.72 -1.86
C ARG A 57 -5.58 1.83 -1.13
N LEU A 58 -4.34 1.83 -1.60
CA LEU A 58 -3.26 1.00 -1.06
C LEU A 58 -2.94 1.32 0.41
N ASP A 59 -3.04 2.59 0.77
CA ASP A 59 -2.91 3.08 2.14
C ASP A 59 -3.98 2.52 3.07
N HIS A 60 -5.25 2.48 2.65
CA HIS A 60 -6.30 1.88 3.47
C HIS A 60 -6.12 0.36 3.63
N CYS A 61 -5.69 -0.33 2.57
CA CYS A 61 -5.39 -1.76 2.65
C CYS A 61 -4.22 -2.04 3.61
N ARG A 62 -3.19 -1.18 3.62
CA ARG A 62 -2.06 -1.29 4.55
C ARG A 62 -2.51 -1.13 6.00
N ASP A 63 -3.31 -0.10 6.28
CA ASP A 63 -3.81 0.15 7.63
C ASP A 63 -4.72 -0.99 8.10
N HIS A 64 -5.49 -1.59 7.19
CA HIS A 64 -6.26 -2.79 7.48
C HIS A 64 -5.37 -3.96 7.94
N TYR A 65 -4.31 -4.30 7.21
CA TYR A 65 -3.39 -5.35 7.65
C TYR A 65 -2.74 -5.01 9.00
N ARG A 66 -2.36 -3.76 9.20
CA ARG A 66 -1.70 -3.28 10.43
C ARG A 66 -2.59 -3.34 11.66
N GLU A 67 -3.84 -2.91 11.55
CA GLU A 67 -4.71 -2.72 12.72
C GLU A 67 -5.71 -3.88 12.91
N PHE A 68 -6.25 -4.45 11.82
CA PHE A 68 -7.22 -5.54 11.92
C PHE A 68 -6.57 -6.93 11.98
N HIS A 69 -5.45 -7.12 11.27
CA HIS A 69 -4.67 -8.36 11.33
C HIS A 69 -3.43 -8.23 12.22
N SER A 70 -3.25 -7.08 12.86
CA SER A 70 -2.11 -6.78 13.73
C SER A 70 -0.75 -7.04 13.06
N GLU A 71 -0.64 -6.96 11.73
CA GLU A 71 0.63 -7.23 11.04
C GLU A 71 1.71 -6.21 11.43
N ASP A 72 2.96 -6.66 11.37
CA ASP A 72 4.17 -5.88 11.68
C ASP A 72 4.54 -4.81 10.62
N LEU A 73 3.54 -4.19 9.97
CA LEU A 73 3.73 -3.14 8.97
C LEU A 73 4.00 -1.79 9.63
N VAL A 74 5.25 -1.32 9.56
CA VAL A 74 5.66 -0.01 10.08
C VAL A 74 5.09 1.14 9.26
N ARG A 75 4.87 2.30 9.91
CA ARG A 75 4.49 3.53 9.21
C ARG A 75 5.66 4.06 8.37
N LYS A 76 5.34 4.96 7.43
CA LYS A 76 6.38 5.72 6.72
C LYS A 76 7.12 6.59 7.74
N ASN A 77 8.43 6.37 7.90
CA ASN A 77 9.27 6.94 8.96
C ASN A 77 8.96 6.39 10.37
N GLY A 78 8.46 5.17 10.43
CA GLY A 78 8.10 4.50 11.67
C GLY A 78 9.25 4.44 12.68
N LYS A 79 8.94 4.83 13.91
CA LYS A 79 9.80 4.72 15.09
C LYS A 79 9.17 3.78 16.12
N GLU A 80 8.41 2.79 15.66
CA GLU A 80 7.74 1.84 16.53
C GLU A 80 8.76 1.13 17.42
N GLY A 81 8.54 1.19 18.74
CA GLY A 81 9.39 0.57 19.74
C GLY A 81 9.16 -0.93 19.87
N SER A 82 9.98 -1.58 20.70
CA SER A 82 9.90 -3.02 20.97
C SER A 82 8.52 -3.47 21.43
N ASP A 83 7.86 -2.70 22.29
CA ASP A 83 6.52 -3.03 22.81
C ASP A 83 5.46 -3.08 21.70
N TRP A 84 5.60 -2.24 20.69
CA TRP A 84 4.71 -2.28 19.54
C TRP A 84 4.88 -3.60 18.79
N PHE A 85 6.12 -3.98 18.47
CA PHE A 85 6.42 -5.23 17.77
C PHE A 85 6.04 -6.49 18.56
N ALA A 86 6.18 -6.46 19.89
CA ALA A 86 5.82 -7.57 20.77
C ALA A 86 4.33 -7.95 20.67
N ASN A 87 3.48 -6.98 20.31
CA ASN A 87 2.04 -7.15 20.16
C ASN A 87 1.59 -7.29 18.69
N ARG A 88 2.53 -7.50 17.74
CA ARG A 88 2.19 -7.69 16.32
C ARG A 88 2.26 -9.14 15.91
N TYR A 89 1.37 -9.49 14.99
CA TYR A 89 1.43 -10.73 14.26
C TYR A 89 2.52 -10.66 13.19
N PHE A 90 3.42 -11.64 13.22
CA PHE A 90 4.37 -11.88 12.15
C PHE A 90 4.57 -13.39 11.96
N SER A 91 4.79 -13.79 10.71
CA SER A 91 5.11 -15.16 10.35
C SER A 91 6.62 -15.33 10.18
N ARG A 92 7.18 -16.47 10.63
CA ARG A 92 8.56 -16.85 10.34
C ARG A 92 8.78 -17.22 8.86
N ARG A 93 7.70 -17.58 8.14
CA ARG A 93 7.75 -18.08 6.76
C ARG A 93 7.54 -17.00 5.70
N TRP A 94 6.97 -15.86 6.08
CA TRP A 94 6.67 -14.80 5.12
C TRP A 94 6.70 -13.41 5.76
N TRP A 95 6.87 -12.40 4.94
CA TRP A 95 6.81 -10.99 5.30
C TRP A 95 6.02 -10.23 4.24
N ARG A 96 5.33 -9.16 4.67
CA ARG A 96 4.58 -8.29 3.75
C ARG A 96 5.37 -7.03 3.45
N CYS A 97 5.49 -6.71 2.16
CA CYS A 97 6.15 -5.49 1.71
C CYS A 97 5.34 -4.24 2.11
N THR A 98 5.99 -3.27 2.76
CA THR A 98 5.33 -2.03 3.21
C THR A 98 4.94 -1.12 2.04
N LYS A 99 5.61 -1.23 0.88
CA LYS A 99 5.29 -0.44 -0.31
C LYS A 99 4.11 -1.00 -1.07
N CYS A 100 4.17 -2.24 -1.54
CA CYS A 100 3.17 -2.82 -2.46
C CYS A 100 2.18 -3.79 -1.81
N LEU A 101 2.37 -4.16 -0.55
CA LEU A 101 1.56 -5.15 0.21
C LEU A 101 1.63 -6.60 -0.29
N GLN A 102 2.54 -6.90 -1.22
CA GLN A 102 2.83 -8.28 -1.61
C GLN A 102 3.33 -9.07 -0.40
N ARG A 103 2.81 -10.28 -0.24
CA ARG A 103 3.33 -11.30 0.66
C ARG A 103 4.51 -12.01 -0.01
N ASN A 104 5.67 -11.97 0.62
CA ASN A 104 6.92 -12.57 0.13
C ASN A 104 7.35 -13.67 1.10
N MET A 105 7.89 -14.78 0.58
CA MET A 105 8.40 -15.86 1.41
C MET A 105 9.77 -15.48 1.96
N THR A 106 10.08 -15.88 3.19
CA THR A 106 11.40 -15.67 3.77
C THR A 106 12.48 -16.53 3.11
N SER A 107 12.10 -17.66 2.50
CA SER A 107 12.98 -18.51 1.69
C SER A 107 13.53 -17.81 0.45
N ASP A 108 12.79 -16.86 -0.09
CA ASP A 108 13.15 -16.13 -1.31
C ASP A 108 13.99 -14.89 -1.00
N GLY A 109 14.37 -14.72 0.28
CA GLY A 109 15.13 -13.60 0.79
C GLY A 109 14.25 -12.44 1.29
N TRP A 110 14.87 -11.27 1.35
CA TRP A 110 14.29 -10.07 1.97
C TRP A 110 14.02 -8.94 0.99
N THR A 111 14.09 -9.24 -0.30
CA THR A 111 13.74 -8.32 -1.39
C THR A 111 12.33 -8.64 -1.87
N CYS A 112 11.53 -7.61 -2.11
CA CYS A 112 10.18 -7.79 -2.61
C CYS A 112 10.21 -8.40 -4.02
N GLY A 113 9.48 -9.51 -4.23
CA GLY A 113 9.44 -10.21 -5.52
C GLY A 113 8.52 -9.56 -6.56
N THR A 114 7.75 -8.52 -6.21
CA THR A 114 6.90 -7.81 -7.17
C THR A 114 7.74 -7.07 -8.22
N PRO A 115 7.53 -7.30 -9.53
CA PRO A 115 8.21 -6.55 -10.58
C PRO A 115 8.04 -5.03 -10.40
N GLY A 116 9.16 -4.29 -10.49
CA GLY A 116 9.19 -2.85 -10.27
C GLY A 116 9.14 -2.39 -8.81
N CYS A 117 9.03 -3.30 -7.83
CA CYS A 117 9.14 -2.98 -6.41
C CYS A 117 10.51 -3.36 -5.86
N GLN A 118 11.41 -2.39 -5.72
CA GLN A 118 12.78 -2.61 -5.21
C GLN A 118 12.88 -2.48 -3.68
N SER A 119 11.78 -2.72 -2.97
CA SER A 119 11.73 -2.56 -1.51
C SER A 119 12.23 -3.80 -0.79
N HIS A 120 12.82 -3.59 0.38
CA HIS A 120 13.34 -4.64 1.24
C HIS A 120 12.54 -4.71 2.54
N CYS A 121 12.54 -5.87 3.17
CA CYS A 121 12.01 -6.01 4.53
C CYS A 121 12.88 -5.22 5.51
N ASP A 122 12.24 -4.45 6.39
CA ASP A 122 12.94 -3.65 7.40
C ASP A 122 13.80 -4.53 8.33
N THR A 123 15.00 -4.07 8.71
CA THR A 123 15.96 -4.83 9.53
C THR A 123 15.32 -5.41 10.79
N ARG A 124 14.58 -4.60 11.55
CA ARG A 124 13.91 -5.06 12.77
C ARG A 124 12.93 -6.20 12.50
N ARG A 125 12.20 -6.15 11.38
CA ARG A 125 11.25 -7.19 10.98
C ARG A 125 11.95 -8.48 10.55
N ARG A 126 13.16 -8.37 9.99
CA ARG A 126 14.03 -9.51 9.65
C ARG A 126 14.56 -10.18 10.93
N GLU A 127 15.06 -9.39 11.88
CA GLU A 127 15.53 -9.87 13.19
C GLU A 127 14.44 -10.63 13.95
N LEU A 128 13.20 -10.12 13.98
CA LEU A 128 12.05 -10.81 14.60
C LEU A 128 11.78 -12.19 13.98
N ARG A 129 12.22 -12.40 12.73
CA ARG A 129 12.11 -13.67 12.01
C ARG A 129 13.40 -14.50 12.06
N GLY A 130 14.37 -14.12 12.90
CA GLY A 130 15.60 -14.88 13.15
C GLY A 130 16.75 -14.60 12.18
N TYR A 131 16.65 -13.54 11.37
CA TYR A 131 17.79 -13.08 10.57
C TYR A 131 18.87 -12.50 11.50
N LYS A 132 20.11 -12.96 11.34
CA LYS A 132 21.28 -12.49 12.09
C LYS A 132 22.14 -11.59 11.21
#